data_AF-A0A7W9DT29-F1
#
_entry.id   AF-A0A7W9DT29-F1
#
_cell.length_a   1.000
_cell.length_b   1.000
_cell.length_c   1.000
_cell.angle_alpha   90.00
_cell.angle_beta   90.00
_cell.angle_gamma   90.00
#
_symmetry.space_group_name_H-M   'P 1'
#
loop_
_entity.id
_entity.type
_entity.pdbx_description
1 polymer ?
#
loop_
_entity_poly.entity_id
_entity_poly.type
_entity_poly.pdbx_seq_one_letter_code
_entity_poly.pdbx_strand_id
1 'polypeptide(L)'
;MKKWTSRLAVGASVALIATTLTAALPADDAYAVSPCCSTVHNGSAAGLTVLRDWTCNHGTTGTSSTGCAGGDTKYLSPGATTPSGEDWDVIRVDAYWCYKIQFTNWWGKVWTETYNRIGKDSPVYVKVEGRSLGDVRAQSSSSCP
;
A
#
# COMPACT_ATOMS: atom_id res chain seq x y z
N MET A 1 -35.91 41.68 -57.22
CA MET A 1 -34.77 41.17 -58.02
C MET A 1 -33.47 41.79 -57.51
N LYS A 2 -32.62 41.01 -56.82
CA LYS A 2 -31.14 41.03 -56.85
C LYS A 2 -30.63 40.07 -55.76
N LYS A 3 -30.08 38.94 -56.19
CA LYS A 3 -29.35 37.97 -55.35
C LYS A 3 -27.92 38.46 -55.18
N TRP A 4 -27.38 38.45 -53.95
CA TRP A 4 -25.94 38.34 -53.71
C TRP A 4 -25.72 37.35 -52.56
N THR A 5 -25.29 36.15 -52.92
CA THR A 5 -24.77 35.11 -52.03
C THR A 5 -23.31 35.40 -51.69
N SER A 6 -22.96 35.38 -50.42
CA SER A 6 -21.57 35.28 -49.99
C SER A 6 -21.41 34.04 -49.11
N ARG A 7 -20.67 33.05 -49.65
CA ARG A 7 -20.15 31.92 -48.90
C ARG A 7 -18.86 32.38 -48.20
N LEU A 8 -18.75 32.17 -46.89
CA LEU A 8 -17.49 32.11 -46.15
C LEU A 8 -17.63 30.92 -45.20
N ALA A 9 -17.03 29.79 -45.57
CA ALA A 9 -15.65 29.39 -45.27
C ALA A 9 -15.60 28.65 -43.92
N VAL A 10 -15.58 27.33 -44.05
CA VAL A 10 -15.40 26.34 -42.99
C VAL A 10 -14.00 26.52 -42.39
N GLY A 11 -13.93 26.98 -41.15
CA GLY A 11 -12.72 26.92 -40.33
C GLY A 11 -12.89 25.84 -39.27
N ALA A 12 -12.47 24.62 -39.58
CA ALA A 12 -12.39 23.54 -38.59
C ALA A 12 -11.14 23.76 -37.73
N SER A 13 -11.32 24.26 -36.51
CA SER A 13 -10.24 24.37 -35.52
C SER A 13 -9.89 22.98 -35.01
N VAL A 14 -8.75 22.43 -35.44
CA VAL A 14 -8.17 21.22 -34.85
C VAL A 14 -7.52 21.62 -33.52
N ALA A 15 -8.19 21.29 -32.41
CA ALA A 15 -7.60 21.43 -31.08
C ALA A 15 -6.53 20.35 -30.90
N LEU A 16 -5.25 20.75 -30.86
CA LEU A 16 -4.17 19.87 -30.41
C LEU A 16 -4.35 19.60 -28.91
N ILE A 17 -4.75 18.40 -28.56
CA ILE A 17 -4.70 17.90 -27.18
C ILE A 17 -3.25 17.52 -26.91
N ALA A 18 -2.54 18.34 -26.14
CA ALA A 18 -1.23 18.00 -25.62
C ALA A 18 -1.41 16.96 -24.50
N THR A 19 -1.32 15.67 -24.83
CA THR A 19 -1.15 14.61 -23.84
C THR A 19 0.24 14.74 -23.23
N THR A 20 0.31 15.29 -22.01
CA THR A 20 1.51 15.22 -21.19
C THR A 20 1.75 13.77 -20.82
N LEU A 21 2.70 13.12 -21.51
CA LEU A 21 3.24 11.84 -21.11
C LEU A 21 4.12 12.07 -19.88
N THR A 22 3.55 11.96 -18.68
CA THR A 22 4.36 11.85 -17.46
C THR A 22 5.05 10.50 -17.51
N ALA A 23 6.29 10.48 -17.97
CA ALA A 23 7.17 9.34 -17.77
C ALA A 23 7.33 9.17 -16.26
N ALA A 24 6.70 8.13 -15.71
CA ALA A 24 7.02 7.66 -14.37
C ALA A 24 8.49 7.22 -14.41
N LEU A 25 9.35 7.96 -13.72
CA LEU A 25 10.71 7.47 -13.46
C LEU A 25 10.57 6.16 -12.67
N PRO A 26 11.42 5.15 -12.93
CA PRO A 26 11.44 3.96 -12.10
C PRO A 26 11.68 4.41 -10.66
N ALA A 27 10.81 3.97 -9.74
CA ALA A 27 11.07 4.13 -8.32
C ALA A 27 12.42 3.46 -8.04
N ASP A 28 13.36 4.22 -7.48
CA ASP A 28 14.65 3.70 -7.05
C ASP A 28 14.43 2.42 -6.22
N ASP A 29 15.19 1.37 -6.51
CA ASP A 29 15.16 0.14 -5.73
C ASP A 29 15.46 0.49 -4.28
N ALA A 30 14.42 0.36 -3.47
CA ALA A 30 14.41 0.83 -2.11
C ALA A 30 15.16 -0.18 -1.21
N TYR A 31 16.48 -0.02 -1.17
CA TYR A 31 17.37 -0.77 -0.29
C TYR A 31 17.46 -0.07 1.07
N ALA A 32 17.03 -0.75 2.14
CA ALA A 32 17.40 -0.31 3.49
C ALA A 32 18.79 -0.86 3.82
N VAL A 33 19.67 0.02 4.30
CA VAL A 33 20.95 -0.40 4.86
C VAL A 33 20.69 -1.31 6.07
N SER A 34 21.01 -2.59 5.93
CA SER A 34 20.94 -3.57 7.02
C SER A 34 21.67 -3.04 8.26
N PRO A 35 21.09 -3.14 9.47
CA PRO A 35 19.92 -3.93 9.84
C PRO A 35 18.59 -3.15 9.82
N CYS A 36 18.48 -2.02 9.11
CA CYS A 36 17.36 -1.07 9.26
C CYS A 36 16.02 -1.49 8.62
N CYS A 37 15.95 -2.58 7.86
CA CYS A 37 14.73 -3.01 7.17
C CYS A 37 13.68 -3.52 8.16
N SER A 38 12.42 -3.18 7.96
CA SER A 38 11.28 -3.89 8.56
C SER A 38 11.09 -5.25 7.89
N THR A 39 10.36 -6.14 8.55
CA THR A 39 10.04 -7.47 8.01
C THR A 39 8.57 -7.78 8.27
N VAL A 40 7.90 -8.37 7.28
CA VAL A 40 6.55 -8.92 7.46
C VAL A 40 6.56 -10.40 7.17
N HIS A 41 6.02 -11.17 8.09
CA HIS A 41 5.76 -12.60 7.92
C HIS A 41 4.25 -12.84 7.82
N ASN A 42 3.83 -13.62 6.83
CA ASN A 42 2.47 -14.12 6.75
C ASN A 42 2.39 -15.50 7.42
N GLY A 43 2.21 -15.53 8.74
CA GLY A 43 1.96 -16.75 9.49
C GLY A 43 0.54 -17.29 9.40
N SER A 44 -0.33 -16.67 8.60
CA SER A 44 -1.75 -17.00 8.49
C SER A 44 -2.06 -17.98 7.36
N ALA A 45 -3.30 -18.45 7.28
CA ALA A 45 -3.76 -19.39 6.26
C ALA A 45 -4.18 -18.75 4.93
N ALA A 46 -4.31 -17.42 4.85
CA ALA A 46 -4.66 -16.71 3.63
C ALA A 46 -3.51 -15.79 3.20
N GLY A 47 -3.53 -15.30 1.95
CA GLY A 47 -2.55 -14.31 1.52
C GLY A 47 -2.86 -12.91 2.04
N LEU A 48 -1.88 -12.02 1.98
CA LEU A 48 -2.04 -10.62 2.39
C LEU A 48 -1.20 -9.69 1.53
N THR A 49 -1.57 -8.41 1.52
CA THR A 49 -0.84 -7.36 0.81
C THR A 49 0.04 -6.58 1.78
N VAL A 50 1.31 -6.43 1.44
CA VAL A 50 2.25 -5.51 2.11
C VAL A 50 2.63 -4.38 1.16
N LEU A 51 3.06 -3.27 1.74
CA LEU A 51 3.57 -2.13 1.00
C LEU A 51 4.96 -1.74 1.49
N ARG A 52 5.73 -1.19 0.56
CA ARG A 52 7.01 -0.53 0.79
C ARG A 52 6.82 0.95 0.52
N ASP A 53 6.55 1.71 1.59
CA ASP A 53 6.19 3.13 1.56
C ASP A 53 7.11 3.97 2.45
N TRP A 54 8.30 4.29 1.92
CA TRP A 54 9.35 5.04 2.61
C TRP A 54 8.95 6.44 3.09
N THR A 55 7.88 6.99 2.54
CA THR A 55 7.35 8.29 2.94
C THR A 55 6.40 8.20 4.13
N CYS A 56 6.07 6.99 4.57
CA CYS A 56 5.25 6.70 5.73
C CYS A 56 5.99 7.08 7.04
N ASN A 57 5.99 8.36 7.39
CA ASN A 57 6.53 8.88 8.65
C ASN A 57 5.46 9.02 9.75
N HIS A 58 4.27 8.44 9.54
CA HIS A 58 3.14 8.55 10.46
C HIS A 58 2.98 7.29 11.32
N GLY A 59 2.91 7.50 12.64
CA GLY A 59 2.70 6.44 13.61
C GLY A 59 3.96 5.61 13.91
N THR A 60 3.81 4.68 14.84
CA THR A 60 4.80 3.65 15.19
C THR A 60 4.29 2.27 14.79
N THR A 61 5.10 1.23 14.95
CA THR A 61 4.72 -0.17 14.73
C THR A 61 3.35 -0.46 15.37
N GLY A 62 2.42 -1.03 14.59
CA GLY A 62 1.04 -1.31 15.01
C GLY A 62 0.03 -0.17 14.77
N THR A 63 0.46 1.04 14.39
CA THR A 63 -0.49 2.12 14.09
C THR A 63 -1.19 1.83 12.75
N SER A 64 -2.53 1.84 12.71
CA SER A 64 -3.34 1.42 11.54
C SER A 64 -3.97 2.54 10.70
N SER A 65 -3.99 3.78 11.21
CA SER A 65 -4.55 4.94 10.49
C SER A 65 -3.46 5.89 10.03
N THR A 66 -2.38 5.34 9.47
CA THR A 66 -1.18 6.11 9.11
C THR A 66 -1.31 6.83 7.78
N GLY A 67 -2.28 6.44 6.93
CA GLY A 67 -2.44 6.97 5.59
C GLY A 67 -1.38 6.47 4.59
N CYS A 68 -0.55 5.51 4.98
CA CYS A 68 0.56 5.00 4.19
C CYS A 68 0.10 4.01 3.13
N ALA A 69 -0.45 4.58 2.05
CA ALA A 69 -1.05 3.86 0.94
C ALA A 69 -0.30 4.07 -0.38
N GLY A 70 0.87 4.74 -0.36
CA GLY A 70 1.53 5.31 -1.55
C GLY A 70 2.73 4.54 -2.10
N GLY A 71 2.99 3.33 -1.60
CA GLY A 71 4.19 2.55 -1.92
C GLY A 71 4.00 1.39 -2.90
N ASP A 72 5.12 0.71 -3.22
CA ASP A 72 5.11 -0.53 -3.98
C ASP A 72 4.35 -1.61 -3.21
N THR A 73 3.51 -2.39 -3.90
CA THR A 73 2.72 -3.45 -3.26
C THR A 73 3.28 -4.82 -3.56
N LYS A 74 3.19 -5.74 -2.60
CA LYS A 74 3.51 -7.15 -2.79
C LYS A 74 2.50 -8.04 -2.11
N TYR A 75 2.12 -9.11 -2.79
CA TYR A 75 1.31 -10.17 -2.23
C TYR A 75 2.20 -11.21 -1.55
N LEU A 76 1.94 -11.49 -0.27
CA LEU A 76 2.58 -12.57 0.48
C LEU A 76 1.62 -13.75 0.58
N SER A 77 2.03 -14.87 -0.01
CA SER A 77 1.33 -16.14 0.16
C SER A 77 1.42 -16.63 1.61
N PRO A 78 0.53 -17.55 2.06
CA PRO A 78 0.66 -18.19 3.37
C PRO A 78 2.07 -18.75 3.61
N GLY A 79 2.62 -18.48 4.80
CA GLY A 79 3.96 -18.89 5.20
C GLY A 79 5.11 -18.07 4.59
N ALA A 80 4.84 -17.13 3.69
CA ALA A 80 5.88 -16.32 3.08
C ALA A 80 6.36 -15.17 4.00
N THR A 81 7.58 -14.70 3.75
CA THR A 81 8.17 -13.54 4.40
C THR A 81 8.62 -12.55 3.34
N THR A 82 8.61 -11.27 3.67
CA THR A 82 9.19 -10.23 2.80
C THR A 82 10.67 -10.50 2.52
N PRO A 83 11.19 -10.16 1.32
CA PRO A 83 12.61 -10.31 1.01
C PRO A 83 13.51 -9.60 2.03
N SER A 84 14.66 -10.20 2.32
CA SER A 84 15.68 -9.58 3.16
C SER A 84 16.33 -8.40 2.43
N GLY A 85 16.63 -7.33 3.16
CA GLY A 85 17.26 -6.12 2.60
C GLY A 85 16.28 -5.11 1.99
N GLU A 86 14.97 -5.42 1.99
CA GLU A 86 13.90 -4.53 1.56
C GLU A 86 13.06 -4.09 2.75
N ASP A 87 12.67 -2.81 2.80
CA ASP A 87 11.87 -2.25 3.90
C ASP A 87 10.37 -2.32 3.58
N TRP A 88 9.69 -3.37 4.02
CA TRP A 88 8.25 -3.58 3.81
C TRP A 88 7.47 -3.13 5.05
N ASP A 89 7.35 -1.82 5.16
CA ASP A 89 7.02 -1.11 6.39
C ASP A 89 5.51 -0.94 6.64
N VAL A 90 4.67 -1.55 5.80
CA VAL A 90 3.21 -1.44 5.90
C VAL A 90 2.52 -2.77 5.59
N ILE A 91 1.59 -3.16 6.45
CA ILE A 91 0.64 -4.25 6.22
C ILE A 91 -0.71 -3.64 5.86
N ARG A 92 -1.27 -4.00 4.70
CA ARG A 92 -2.64 -3.62 4.35
C ARG A 92 -3.61 -4.64 4.94
N VAL A 93 -4.48 -4.17 5.83
CA VAL A 93 -5.61 -4.94 6.34
C VAL A 93 -6.81 -4.63 5.48
N ASP A 94 -7.22 -5.60 4.67
CA ASP A 94 -8.26 -5.43 3.67
C ASP A 94 -9.65 -5.14 4.26
N ALA A 95 -10.45 -4.41 3.48
CA ALA A 95 -11.88 -4.26 3.73
C ALA A 95 -12.53 -5.64 3.91
N TYR A 96 -13.49 -5.76 4.84
CA TYR A 96 -14.18 -7.00 5.17
C TYR A 96 -13.35 -8.12 5.82
N TRP A 97 -12.10 -7.85 6.20
CA TRP A 97 -11.27 -8.83 6.90
C TRP A 97 -10.96 -8.43 8.35
N CYS A 98 -10.60 -9.40 9.17
CA CYS A 98 -10.03 -9.17 10.49
C CYS A 98 -8.69 -9.89 10.60
N TYR A 99 -7.66 -9.15 11.01
CA TYR A 99 -6.28 -9.63 11.09
C TYR A 99 -5.83 -9.61 12.55
N LYS A 100 -5.11 -10.64 12.97
CA LYS A 100 -4.41 -10.69 14.26
C LYS A 100 -2.91 -10.71 14.00
N ILE A 101 -2.23 -9.65 14.42
CA ILE A 101 -0.83 -9.42 14.09
C ILE A 101 -0.02 -9.35 15.37
N GLN A 102 1.02 -10.16 15.46
CA GLN A 102 2.03 -10.05 16.49
C GLN A 102 3.14 -9.14 16.00
N PHE A 103 3.49 -8.14 16.80
CA PHE A 103 4.60 -7.25 16.53
C PHE A 103 5.77 -7.56 17.45
N THR A 104 6.97 -7.46 16.89
CA THR A 104 8.23 -7.36 17.64
C THR A 104 8.93 -6.10 17.17
N ASN A 105 9.12 -5.11 18.04
CA ASN A 105 9.83 -3.90 17.64
C ASN A 105 11.35 -4.03 17.82
N TRP A 106 12.08 -3.03 17.31
CA TRP A 106 13.54 -2.99 17.27
C TRP A 106 14.27 -3.10 18.62
N TRP A 107 13.57 -2.93 19.74
CA TRP A 107 14.09 -3.02 21.10
C TRP A 107 13.54 -4.26 21.85
N GLY A 108 12.89 -5.17 21.11
CA GLY A 108 12.50 -6.50 21.58
C GLY A 108 11.15 -6.59 22.28
N LYS A 109 10.37 -5.50 22.33
CA LYS A 109 9.00 -5.57 22.86
C LYS A 109 8.14 -6.39 21.90
N VAL A 110 7.42 -7.35 22.46
CA VAL A 110 6.46 -8.19 21.72
C VAL A 110 5.04 -7.90 22.20
N TRP A 111 4.10 -7.73 21.26
CA TRP A 111 2.68 -7.60 21.57
C TRP A 111 1.81 -8.07 20.41
N THR A 112 0.50 -8.13 20.61
CA THR A 112 -0.45 -8.56 19.57
C THR A 112 -1.61 -7.60 19.51
N GLU A 113 -2.01 -7.25 18.29
CA GLU A 113 -3.18 -6.42 18.03
C GLU A 113 -4.11 -7.09 17.01
N THR A 114 -5.40 -6.80 17.14
CA THR A 114 -6.43 -7.24 16.22
C THR A 114 -6.97 -6.04 15.46
N TYR A 115 -6.86 -6.06 14.13
CA TYR A 115 -7.40 -5.04 13.24
C TYR A 115 -8.67 -5.55 12.59
N ASN A 116 -9.80 -5.06 13.08
CA ASN A 116 -11.12 -5.46 12.57
C ASN A 116 -11.61 -4.51 11.48
N ARG A 117 -11.69 -5.02 10.24
CA ARG A 117 -12.31 -4.36 9.08
C ARG A 117 -13.54 -5.12 8.57
N ILE A 118 -14.07 -6.09 9.33
CA ILE A 118 -15.33 -6.75 9.01
C ILE A 118 -16.45 -5.71 8.97
N GLY A 119 -17.20 -5.66 7.87
CA GLY A 119 -18.25 -4.68 7.63
C GLY A 119 -17.74 -3.25 7.37
N LYS A 120 -16.46 -3.07 7.04
CA LYS A 120 -15.88 -1.78 6.63
C LYS A 120 -15.50 -1.85 5.15
N ASP A 121 -15.87 -0.82 4.40
CA ASP A 121 -15.66 -0.76 2.95
C ASP A 121 -14.25 -0.34 2.50
N SER A 122 -13.44 0.17 3.42
CA SER A 122 -12.06 0.59 3.13
C SER A 122 -11.03 -0.28 3.86
N PRO A 123 -9.83 -0.45 3.29
CA PRO A 123 -8.71 -1.05 4.01
C PRO A 123 -8.16 -0.09 5.07
N VAL A 124 -7.28 -0.59 5.93
CA VAL A 124 -6.37 0.21 6.77
C VAL A 124 -4.93 -0.23 6.57
N TYR A 125 -4.00 0.65 6.89
CA TYR A 125 -2.57 0.46 6.64
C TYR A 125 -1.82 0.50 7.96
N VAL A 126 -1.26 -0.65 8.34
CA VAL A 126 -0.63 -0.86 9.63
C VAL A 126 0.88 -0.73 9.49
N LYS A 127 1.47 0.23 10.20
CA LYS A 127 2.91 0.47 10.17
C LYS A 127 3.68 -0.69 10.81
N VAL A 128 4.81 -1.02 10.23
CA VAL A 128 5.90 -1.83 10.79
C VAL A 128 7.18 -1.00 10.65
N GLU A 129 7.73 -0.49 11.75
CA GLU A 129 8.93 0.35 11.67
C GLU A 129 10.16 -0.45 11.22
N GLY A 130 11.18 0.25 10.74
CA GLY A 130 12.49 -0.35 10.49
C GLY A 130 12.98 -1.14 11.70
N ARG A 131 13.68 -2.27 11.44
CA ARG A 131 14.11 -3.26 12.45
C ARG A 131 12.97 -3.94 13.22
N SER A 132 11.72 -3.72 12.85
CA SER A 132 10.57 -4.35 13.48
C SER A 132 9.99 -5.45 12.59
N LEU A 133 9.30 -6.39 13.23
CA LEU A 133 8.63 -7.52 12.60
C LEU A 133 7.12 -7.38 12.82
N GLY A 134 6.35 -7.52 11.75
CA GLY A 134 4.92 -7.81 11.80
C GLY A 134 4.64 -9.25 11.36
N ASP A 135 4.17 -10.09 12.26
CA ASP A 135 3.78 -11.47 11.96
C ASP A 135 2.25 -11.60 11.99
N VAL A 136 1.65 -11.75 10.82
CA VAL A 136 0.20 -11.92 10.68
C VAL A 136 -0.15 -13.38 11.03
N ARG A 137 -0.53 -13.61 12.29
CA ARG A 137 -0.76 -14.94 12.86
C ARG A 137 -2.07 -15.57 12.39
N ALA A 138 -3.08 -14.75 12.16
CA ALA A 138 -4.39 -15.22 11.73
C ALA A 138 -5.14 -14.12 10.98
N GLN A 139 -5.97 -14.52 10.04
CA GLN A 139 -6.93 -13.64 9.39
C GLN A 139 -8.20 -14.40 9.02
N SER A 140 -9.33 -13.69 9.00
CA SER A 140 -10.62 -14.24 8.62
C SER A 140 -11.55 -13.15 8.11
N SER A 141 -12.43 -13.50 7.18
CA SER A 141 -13.49 -12.63 6.67
C SER A 141 -14.85 -12.85 7.35
N SER A 142 -14.97 -13.86 8.23
CA SER A 142 -16.23 -14.20 8.90
C SER A 142 -16.31 -13.73 10.36
N SER A 143 -15.18 -13.74 11.08
CA SER A 143 -15.06 -13.29 12.47
C SER A 143 -13.62 -12.96 12.82
N CYS A 144 -13.38 -12.15 13.85
CA CYS A 144 -12.02 -11.91 14.32
C CYS A 144 -11.42 -13.14 15.04
N PRO A 145 -10.18 -13.54 14.69
CA PRO A 145 -9.41 -14.57 15.40
C PRO A 145 -8.63 -14.05 16.62
#